data_AF-A0A847W067-F1
#
_entry.id   AF-A0A847W067-F1
#
_cell.length_a   1.000
_cell.length_b   1.000
_cell.length_c   1.000
_cell.angle_alpha   90.00
_cell.angle_beta   90.00
_cell.angle_gamma   90.00
#
_symmetry.space_group_name_H-M   'P 1'
#
loop_
_entity.id
_entity.type
_entity.pdbx_description
1 polymer ?
#
loop_
_entity_poly.entity_id
_entity_poly.type
_entity_poly.pdbx_seq_one_letter_code
_entity_poly.pdbx_strand_id
1 'polypeptide(L)'
;EIPDVMIEDRIDDMARDFSYRLSSQGLDVDNYLKYTNQDANTFRDGFREGAKKQVSLRLALEAVARAENIEITQEDINSEFIKLAEQYKMDVDKIKEFIHPDDLSEDLKTNKALDIVKENAIVIDDIYSEEECEVSD
;
A
#
# COMPACT_ATOMS: atom_id res chain seq x y z
N GLU A 1 8.65 -19.24 -1.79
CA GLU A 1 7.27 -19.09 -2.29
C GLU A 1 6.49 -18.25 -1.28
N ILE A 2 5.63 -17.33 -1.74
CA ILE A 2 4.87 -16.44 -0.86
C ILE A 2 3.68 -17.25 -0.31
N PRO A 3 3.44 -17.27 1.02
CA PRO A 3 2.27 -17.94 1.57
C PRO A 3 0.97 -17.34 1.04
N ASP A 4 0.03 -18.19 0.60
CA ASP A 4 -1.26 -17.74 0.04
C ASP A 4 -2.07 -16.89 1.02
N VAL A 5 -1.95 -17.14 2.32
CA VAL A 5 -2.65 -16.35 3.34
C VAL A 5 -2.31 -14.86 3.26
N MET A 6 -1.05 -14.52 2.97
CA MET A 6 -0.64 -13.11 2.84
C MET A 6 -1.25 -12.46 1.59
N ILE A 7 -1.47 -13.25 0.54
CA ILE A 7 -2.11 -12.78 -0.69
C ILE A 7 -3.60 -12.58 -0.44
N GLU A 8 -4.26 -13.51 0.25
CA GLU A 8 -5.69 -13.39 0.61
C GLU A 8 -5.95 -12.20 1.53
N ASP A 9 -5.13 -12.01 2.57
CA ASP A 9 -5.24 -10.85 3.47
C ASP A 9 -5.10 -9.54 2.67
N ARG A 10 -4.18 -9.51 1.71
CA ARG A 10 -4.01 -8.32 0.85
C ARG A 10 -5.19 -8.12 -0.11
N ILE A 11 -5.77 -9.19 -0.64
CA ILE A 11 -7.00 -9.12 -1.44
C ILE A 11 -8.15 -8.54 -0.60
N ASP A 12 -8.28 -8.97 0.65
CA ASP A 12 -9.30 -8.46 1.58
C ASP A 12 -9.17 -6.96 1.80
N ASP A 13 -7.95 -6.48 2.04
CA ASP A 13 -7.68 -5.05 2.20
C ASP A 13 -8.02 -4.27 0.94
N MET A 14 -7.57 -4.73 -0.23
CA MET A 14 -7.84 -4.06 -1.51
C MET A 14 -9.34 -4.01 -1.84
N ALA A 15 -10.07 -5.10 -1.56
CA ALA A 15 -11.52 -5.17 -1.72
C ALA A 15 -12.24 -4.22 -0.75
N ARG A 16 -11.78 -4.14 0.51
CA ARG A 16 -12.31 -3.23 1.52
C ARG A 16 -12.07 -1.77 1.14
N ASP A 17 -10.88 -1.43 0.66
CA ASP A 17 -10.55 -0.10 0.14
C ASP A 17 -11.46 0.29 -1.03
N PHE A 18 -11.71 -0.65 -1.93
CA PHE A 18 -12.65 -0.44 -3.02
C PHE A 18 -14.07 -0.18 -2.50
N SER A 19 -14.53 -0.98 -1.55
CA SER A 19 -15.84 -0.80 -0.90
C SER A 19 -15.96 0.56 -0.21
N TYR A 20 -14.91 1.01 0.50
CA TYR A 20 -14.90 2.34 1.11
C TYR A 20 -15.03 3.45 0.07
N ARG A 21 -14.31 3.37 -1.06
CA ARG A 21 -14.42 4.35 -2.16
C ARG A 21 -15.78 4.33 -2.84
N LEU A 22 -16.46 3.19 -2.90
CA LEU A 22 -17.83 3.13 -3.39
C LEU A 22 -18.80 3.78 -2.41
N SER A 23 -18.65 3.47 -1.12
CA SER A 23 -19.54 3.99 -0.08
C SER A 23 -19.48 5.52 0.03
N SER A 24 -18.30 6.12 -0.20
CA SER A 24 -18.14 7.58 -0.22
C SER A 24 -18.84 8.24 -1.42
N GLN A 25 -19.14 7.48 -2.48
CA GLN A 25 -19.95 7.89 -3.62
C GLN A 25 -21.43 7.52 -3.46
N GLY A 26 -21.83 6.98 -2.31
CA GLY A 26 -23.20 6.55 -2.05
C GLY A 26 -23.59 5.23 -2.70
N LEU A 27 -22.61 4.42 -3.14
CA LEU A 27 -22.84 3.09 -3.72
C LEU A 27 -22.36 2.00 -2.76
N ASP A 28 -23.13 0.92 -2.66
CA ASP A 28 -22.77 -0.27 -1.90
C ASP A 28 -22.12 -1.33 -2.82
N VAL A 29 -21.17 -2.10 -2.29
CA VAL A 29 -20.43 -3.11 -3.06
C VAL A 29 -21.36 -4.21 -3.60
N ASP A 30 -22.39 -4.63 -2.86
CA ASP A 30 -23.30 -5.67 -3.32
C ASP A 30 -24.16 -5.16 -4.49
N ASN A 31 -24.53 -3.88 -4.45
CA ASN A 31 -25.24 -3.26 -5.57
C ASN A 31 -24.33 -3.11 -6.79
N TYR A 32 -23.07 -2.70 -6.59
CA TYR A 32 -22.07 -2.64 -7.66
C TYR A 32 -21.93 -3.99 -8.38
N LEU A 33 -21.73 -5.07 -7.61
CA LEU A 33 -21.61 -6.43 -8.16
C LEU A 33 -22.84 -6.86 -8.97
N LYS A 34 -24.05 -6.50 -8.52
CA LYS A 34 -25.29 -6.75 -9.28
C LYS A 34 -25.32 -5.96 -10.59
N TYR A 35 -24.93 -4.68 -10.57
CA TYR A 35 -24.91 -3.84 -11.76
C TYR A 35 -23.89 -4.31 -12.79
N THR A 36 -22.73 -4.80 -12.35
CA THR A 36 -21.68 -5.32 -13.23
C THR A 36 -21.85 -6.80 -13.58
N ASN A 37 -22.87 -7.46 -13.02
CA ASN A 37 -23.14 -8.89 -13.18
C ASN A 37 -21.92 -9.75 -12.81
N GLN A 38 -21.25 -9.40 -11.72
CA GLN A 38 -20.10 -10.11 -11.16
C GLN A 38 -20.47 -10.76 -9.83
N ASP A 39 -19.91 -11.94 -9.54
CA ASP A 39 -19.95 -12.52 -8.20
C ASP A 39 -18.78 -12.05 -7.33
N ALA A 40 -18.87 -12.29 -6.03
CA ALA A 40 -17.87 -11.85 -5.06
C ALA A 40 -16.48 -12.49 -5.28
N ASN A 41 -16.41 -13.75 -5.74
CA ASN A 41 -15.13 -14.42 -5.98
C ASN A 41 -14.45 -13.83 -7.21
N THR A 42 -15.18 -13.66 -8.31
CA THR A 42 -14.67 -13.03 -9.53
C THR A 42 -14.18 -11.61 -9.26
N PHE A 43 -14.90 -10.85 -8.43
CA PHE A 43 -14.47 -9.53 -7.99
C PHE A 43 -13.15 -9.57 -7.20
N ARG A 44 -13.05 -10.47 -6.21
CA ARG A 44 -11.83 -10.65 -5.40
C ARG A 44 -10.63 -11.10 -6.23
N ASP A 45 -10.83 -12.05 -7.14
CA ASP A 45 -9.78 -12.57 -8.01
C ASP A 45 -9.21 -11.48 -8.94
N GLY A 46 -10.00 -10.46 -9.27
CA GLY A 46 -9.54 -9.26 -9.97
C GLY A 46 -8.40 -8.52 -9.25
N PHE A 47 -8.28 -8.66 -7.93
CA PHE A 47 -7.19 -8.05 -7.14
C PHE A 47 -5.97 -8.96 -6.97
N ARG A 48 -6.07 -10.26 -7.26
CA ARG A 48 -5.06 -11.27 -6.90
C ARG A 48 -3.67 -10.96 -7.45
N GLU A 49 -3.57 -10.59 -8.74
CA GLU A 49 -2.28 -10.25 -9.35
C GLU A 49 -1.66 -8.98 -8.75
N GLY A 50 -2.49 -7.97 -8.44
CA GLY A 50 -2.05 -6.76 -7.76
C GLY A 50 -1.57 -7.05 -6.33
N ALA A 51 -2.36 -7.83 -5.58
CA ALA A 51 -2.04 -8.26 -4.22
C ALA A 51 -0.72 -9.04 -4.18
N LYS A 52 -0.53 -10.02 -5.07
CA LYS A 52 0.71 -10.81 -5.17
C LYS A 52 1.93 -9.92 -5.41
N LYS A 53 1.84 -8.94 -6.31
CA LYS A 53 2.92 -7.98 -6.56
C LYS A 53 3.23 -7.13 -5.33
N GLN A 54 2.19 -6.62 -4.66
CA GLN A 54 2.36 -5.77 -3.47
C GLN A 54 2.95 -6.55 -2.30
N VAL A 55 2.48 -7.77 -2.03
CA VAL A 55 3.04 -8.65 -1.00
C VAL A 55 4.49 -9.01 -1.32
N SER A 56 4.79 -9.33 -2.59
CA SER A 56 6.16 -9.62 -3.01
C SER A 56 7.09 -8.43 -2.80
N LEU A 57 6.65 -7.21 -3.14
CA LEU A 57 7.43 -6.00 -2.95
C LEU A 57 7.65 -5.72 -1.46
N ARG A 58 6.62 -5.85 -0.64
CA ARG A 58 6.69 -5.66 0.82
C ARG A 58 7.72 -6.60 1.43
N LEU A 59 7.63 -7.90 1.13
CA LEU A 59 8.58 -8.91 1.61
C LEU A 59 10.02 -8.65 1.14
N ALA A 60 10.20 -8.10 -0.07
CA ALA A 60 11.51 -7.71 -0.56
C ALA A 60 12.08 -6.54 0.24
N LEU A 61 11.29 -5.50 0.51
CA LEU A 61 11.71 -4.36 1.33
C LEU A 61 11.99 -4.77 2.79
N GLU A 62 11.20 -5.67 3.37
CA GLU A 62 11.48 -6.24 4.69
C GLU A 62 12.77 -7.05 4.71
N ALA A 63 13.09 -7.77 3.64
CA ALA A 63 14.37 -8.46 3.50
C ALA A 63 15.54 -7.48 3.45
N VAL A 64 15.40 -6.36 2.71
CA VAL A 64 16.41 -5.27 2.70
C VAL A 64 16.54 -4.65 4.08
N ALA A 65 15.44 -4.32 4.75
CA ALA A 65 15.46 -3.73 6.10
C ALA A 65 16.21 -4.62 7.10
N ARG A 66 16.01 -5.94 7.02
CA ARG A 66 16.77 -6.90 7.85
C ARG A 66 18.23 -6.99 7.46
N ALA A 67 18.56 -7.01 6.18
CA ALA A 67 19.95 -7.09 5.70
C ALA A 67 20.77 -5.86 6.12
N GLU A 68 20.16 -4.68 6.07
CA GLU A 68 20.74 -3.40 6.48
C GLU A 68 20.64 -3.14 7.99
N ASN A 69 20.03 -4.06 8.75
CA ASN A 69 19.80 -3.93 10.20
C ASN A 69 19.10 -2.61 10.57
N ILE A 70 18.05 -2.26 9.85
CA ILE A 70 17.28 -1.04 10.10
C ILE A 70 16.56 -1.16 11.45
N GLU A 71 16.90 -0.25 12.35
CA GLU A 71 16.21 -0.09 13.62
C GLU A 71 15.31 1.16 13.60
N ILE A 72 14.13 1.01 14.20
CA ILE A 72 13.18 2.08 14.42
C ILE A 72 13.13 2.34 15.92
N THR A 73 13.38 3.59 16.30
CA THR A 73 13.36 3.98 17.71
C THR A 73 11.93 4.28 18.17
N GLN A 74 11.70 4.26 19.48
CA GLN A 74 10.41 4.71 20.03
C GLN A 74 10.12 6.17 19.69
N GLU A 75 11.16 6.99 19.53
CA GLU A 75 11.04 8.39 19.12
C GLU A 75 10.55 8.51 17.67
N ASP A 76 11.08 7.69 16.75
CA ASP A 76 10.60 7.61 15.37
C ASP A 76 9.10 7.26 15.32
N ILE A 77 8.68 6.24 16.09
CA ILE A 77 7.28 5.81 16.18
C ILE A 77 6.39 6.94 16.71
N ASN A 78 6.82 7.61 17.80
CA ASN A 78 6.06 8.70 18.39
C ASN A 78 5.94 9.90 17.44
N SER A 79 7.02 10.23 16.73
CA SER A 79 7.02 11.29 15.72
C SER A 79 6.03 10.96 14.61
N GLU A 80 6.00 9.72 14.14
CA GLU A 80 5.09 9.30 13.09
C GLU A 80 3.62 9.36 13.53
N PHE A 81 3.32 8.94 14.76
CA PHE A 81 1.97 9.12 15.32
C PHE A 81 1.53 10.59 15.38
N ILE A 82 2.44 11.51 15.70
CA ILE A 82 2.15 12.96 15.70
C ILE A 82 1.85 13.44 14.28
N LYS A 83 2.66 13.03 13.29
CA LYS A 83 2.43 13.40 11.88
C LYS A 83 1.07 12.88 11.39
N LEU A 84 0.73 11.64 11.70
CA LEU A 84 -0.56 11.05 11.33
C LEU A 84 -1.72 11.80 11.99
N ALA A 85 -1.60 12.14 13.27
CA ALA A 85 -2.59 12.94 13.99
C ALA A 85 -2.82 14.32 13.34
N GLU A 86 -1.75 15.00 12.95
CA GLU A 86 -1.83 16.28 12.23
C GLU A 86 -2.48 16.14 10.85
N GLN A 87 -2.07 15.12 10.07
CA GLN A 87 -2.59 14.85 8.73
C GLN A 87 -4.11 14.57 8.76
N TYR A 88 -4.56 13.75 9.70
CA TYR A 88 -5.96 13.37 9.84
C TYR A 88 -6.76 14.34 10.70
N LYS A 89 -6.12 15.37 11.30
CA LYS A 89 -6.71 16.33 12.24
C LYS A 89 -7.43 15.64 13.40
N MET A 90 -6.79 14.62 13.95
CA MET A 90 -7.30 13.80 15.05
C MET A 90 -6.32 13.82 16.22
N ASP A 91 -6.80 13.50 17.41
CA ASP A 91 -5.94 13.35 18.59
C ASP A 91 -5.00 12.14 18.42
N VAL A 92 -3.74 12.26 18.84
CA VAL A 92 -2.74 11.16 18.77
C VAL A 92 -3.24 9.89 19.45
N ASP A 93 -3.91 10.03 20.60
CA ASP A 93 -4.43 8.89 21.35
C ASP A 93 -5.49 8.12 20.54
N LYS A 94 -6.31 8.81 19.75
CA LYS A 94 -7.27 8.15 18.85
C LYS A 94 -6.56 7.41 17.73
N ILE A 95 -5.50 7.97 17.15
CA ILE A 95 -4.72 7.27 16.11
C ILE A 95 -4.13 5.96 16.66
N LYS A 96 -3.64 5.98 17.90
CA LYS A 96 -3.09 4.78 18.58
C LYS A 96 -4.14 3.71 18.87
N GLU A 97 -5.43 4.04 18.90
CA GLU A 97 -6.51 3.05 18.99
C GLU A 97 -6.70 2.27 17.67
N PHE A 98 -6.32 2.87 16.54
CA PHE A 98 -6.48 2.27 15.21
C PHE A 98 -5.21 1.61 14.67
N ILE A 99 -4.03 2.03 15.11
CA ILE A 99 -2.74 1.58 14.57
C ILE A 99 -1.87 1.07 15.72
N HIS A 100 -1.47 -0.20 15.66
CA HIS A 100 -0.57 -0.79 16.64
C HIS A 100 0.87 -0.27 16.42
N PRO A 101 1.64 0.04 17.48
CA PRO A 101 3.00 0.55 17.35
C PRO A 101 3.95 -0.41 16.61
N ASP A 102 3.74 -1.72 16.73
CA ASP A 102 4.55 -2.72 16.04
C ASP A 102 4.33 -2.68 14.52
N ASP A 103 3.08 -2.54 14.08
CA ASP A 103 2.74 -2.43 12.65
C ASP A 103 3.35 -1.16 12.06
N LEU A 104 3.22 -0.04 12.78
CA LEU A 104 3.82 1.24 12.39
C LEU A 104 5.36 1.15 12.33
N SER A 105 5.98 0.41 13.26
CA SER A 105 7.41 0.17 13.24
C SER A 105 7.83 -0.62 12.01
N GLU A 106 7.12 -1.67 11.62
CA GLU A 106 7.44 -2.43 10.41
C GLU A 106 7.25 -1.59 9.15
N ASP A 107 6.21 -0.76 9.08
CA ASP A 107 6.01 0.19 7.99
C ASP A 107 7.18 1.17 7.87
N LEU A 108 7.61 1.76 8.98
CA LEU A 108 8.76 2.67 9.02
C LEU A 108 10.05 1.98 8.57
N LYS A 109 10.28 0.71 8.93
CA LYS A 109 11.44 -0.07 8.45
C LYS A 109 11.41 -0.21 6.93
N THR A 110 10.26 -0.57 6.37
CA THR A 110 10.15 -0.76 4.92
C THR A 110 10.28 0.54 4.14
N ASN A 111 9.81 1.66 4.70
CA ASN A 111 10.01 2.98 4.12
C ASN A 111 11.49 3.39 4.11
N LYS A 112 12.21 3.21 5.23
CA LYS A 112 13.66 3.44 5.28
C LYS A 112 14.41 2.53 4.30
N ALA A 113 14.01 1.27 4.17
CA ALA A 113 14.61 0.35 3.21
C ALA A 113 14.37 0.81 1.76
N LEU A 114 13.19 1.33 1.45
CA LEU A 114 12.90 1.91 0.14
C LEU A 114 13.81 3.11 -0.16
N ASP A 115 14.05 3.97 0.83
CA ASP A 115 14.94 5.12 0.66
C ASP A 115 16.38 4.69 0.38
N ILE A 116 16.89 3.68 1.10
CA ILE A 116 18.20 3.06 0.79
C ILE A 116 18.24 2.54 -0.65
N VAL A 117 17.19 1.82 -1.09
CA VAL A 117 17.12 1.31 -2.46
C VAL A 117 17.15 2.44 -3.49
N LYS A 118 16.43 3.53 -3.24
CA LYS A 118 16.42 4.71 -4.13
C LYS A 118 17.79 5.40 -4.18
N GLU A 119 18.44 5.59 -3.03
CA GLU A 119 19.75 6.26 -2.94
C GLU A 119 20.86 5.47 -3.67
N ASN A 120 20.74 4.14 -3.74
CA ASN A 120 21.69 3.27 -4.42
C ASN A 120 21.28 2.92 -5.85
N ALA A 121 20.13 3.41 -6.33
CA ALA A 121 19.66 3.14 -7.68
C ALA A 121 20.40 4.01 -8.72
N ILE A 122 20.78 3.40 -9.84
CA ILE A 122 21.26 4.14 -11.01
C ILE A 122 20.03 4.70 -11.73
N VAL A 123 19.83 6.01 -11.63
CA VAL A 123 18.73 6.71 -12.32
C VAL A 123 19.09 6.85 -13.80
N ILE A 124 18.18 6.41 -14.66
CA ILE A 124 18.27 6.61 -16.11
C ILE A 124 17.15 7.59 -16.49
N ASP A 125 17.52 8.80 -16.92
CA ASP A 125 16.59 9.91 -17.22
C ASP A 125 15.82 9.75 -18.55
N ASP A 126 16.06 8.68 -19.32
CA ASP A 126 15.62 8.56 -20.72
C ASP A 126 14.31 7.76 -20.94
N ILE A 127 13.18 8.17 -20.34
CA ILE A 127 11.87 7.61 -20.73
C ILE A 127 10.78 8.68 -20.96
N TYR A 128 11.15 9.95 -21.08
CA TYR A 128 10.23 11.01 -21.49
C TYR A 128 10.87 11.94 -22.55
N SER A 129 11.27 11.39 -23.69
CA SER A 129 11.23 12.19 -24.92
C SER A 129 9.83 12.03 -25.51
N GLU A 130 9.08 13.13 -25.54
CA GLU A 130 7.80 13.29 -26.22
C GLU A 130 7.91 12.74 -27.66
N GLU A 131 7.39 11.53 -27.91
CA GLU A 131 6.87 11.21 -29.24
C GLU A 131 5.59 12.04 -29.40
N GLU A 132 5.76 13.26 -29.92
CA GLU A 132 4.68 13.96 -30.60
C GLU A 132 4.07 12.97 -31.60
N CYS A 133 2.85 12.51 -31.32
CA CYS A 133 2.01 11.90 -32.34
C CYS A 133 1.76 12.96 -33.43
N GLU A 134 2.65 13.01 -34.43
CA GLU A 134 2.36 13.64 -35.72
C GLU A 134 1.11 12.96 -36.28
N VAL A 135 -0.03 13.61 -36.11
CA VAL A 135 -1.23 13.29 -36.88
C VAL A 135 -0.98 13.86 -38.28
N SER A 136 -0.44 13.02 -39.17
CA SER A 136 -0.36 13.34 -40.59
C SER A 136 -1.76 13.33 -41.20
N ASP A 137 -2.18 14.52 -41.66
CA ASP A 137 -3.21 14.89 -42.67
C ASP A 137 -4.38 13.93 -42.99
#